data_AF-A0A396IHF1-F1
#
_entry.id   AF-A0A396IHF1-F1
#
_cell.length_a   1.000
_cell.length_b   1.000
_cell.length_c   1.000
_cell.angle_alpha   90.00
_cell.angle_beta   90.00
_cell.angle_gamma   90.00
#
_symmetry.space_group_name_H-M   'P 1'
#
loop_
_entity.id
_entity.type
_entity.pdbx_description
1 polymer ?
#
loop_
_entity_poly.entity_id
_entity_poly.type
_entity_poly.pdbx_seq_one_letter_code
_entity_poly.pdbx_strand_id
1 'polypeptide(L)' 'MENLHGEILHASSMYEKLVDVAIDFVDEMSEAGFTLSSHAMQSLLETCSKTDQHFRVLYIFLLKAASLLR' A
#
# COMPACT_ATOMS: atom_id res chain seq x y z
N MET A 1 17.93 -6.28 -27.10
CA MET A 1 16.98 -5.40 -26.40
C MET A 1 16.35 -6.21 -25.25
N GLU A 2 17.19 -6.79 -24.37
CA GLU A 2 16.78 -7.82 -23.39
C GLU A 2 16.79 -7.31 -21.94
N ASN A 3 17.30 -6.09 -21.70
CA ASN A 3 17.54 -5.57 -20.35
C ASN A 3 16.29 -4.90 -19.74
N LEU A 4 15.37 -4.42 -20.58
CA LEU A 4 14.19 -3.68 -20.13
C LEU A 4 13.22 -4.58 -19.35
N HIS A 5 13.12 -5.86 -19.72
CA HIS A 5 12.19 -6.80 -19.09
C HIS A 5 12.64 -7.22 -17.68
N GLY A 6 13.95 -7.40 -17.48
CA GLY A 6 14.53 -7.70 -16.18
C GLY A 6 14.43 -6.53 -15.19
N GLU A 7 14.64 -5.31 -15.66
CA GLU A 7 14.50 -4.09 -14.85
C GLU A 7 13.04 -3.83 -14.45
N ILE A 8 12.08 -4.08 -15.34
CA ILE A 8 10.64 -3.96 -15.05
C ILE A 8 10.20 -4.98 -13.99
N LEU A 9 10.65 -6.24 -14.09
CA LEU A 9 10.32 -7.28 -13.11
C LEU A 9 10.92 -6.96 -11.73
N HIS A 10 12.15 -6.48 -11.69
CA HIS A 10 12.81 -6.10 -10.44
C HIS A 10 12.13 -4.88 -9.78
N ALA A 11 11.77 -3.87 -10.58
CA ALA A 11 11.04 -2.71 -10.10
C ALA A 11 9.66 -3.12 -9.55
N SER A 12 8.92 -3.98 -10.26
CA SER A 12 7.63 -4.52 -9.79
C SER A 12 7.77 -5.16 -8.41
N SER A 13 8.75 -6.05 -8.23
CA SER A 13 9.00 -6.71 -6.94
C SER A 13 9.37 -5.73 -5.81
N MET A 14 10.10 -4.66 -6.12
CA MET A 14 10.42 -3.62 -5.14
C MET A 14 9.17 -2.83 -4.72
N TYR A 15 8.29 -2.48 -5.67
CA TYR A 15 7.06 -1.76 -5.35
C TYR A 15 6.07 -2.61 -4.55
N GLU A 16 5.96 -3.91 -4.86
CA GLU A 16 5.14 -4.84 -4.06
C GLU A 16 5.58 -4.88 -2.60
N LYS A 17 6.90 -4.99 -2.34
CA LYS A 17 7.45 -4.95 -0.98
C LYS A 17 7.23 -3.61 -0.29
N LEU A 18 7.25 -2.50 -1.03
CA LEU A 18 6.99 -1.18 -0.47
C LEU A 18 5.54 -1.03 -0.02
N VAL A 19 4.61 -1.63 -0.77
CA VAL A 19 3.18 -1.68 -0.40
C VAL A 19 2.98 -2.52 0.86
N ASP A 20 3.65 -3.68 0.97
CA ASP A 20 3.63 -4.50 2.19
C ASP A 20 4.02 -3.69 3.43
N VAL A 21 5.20 -3.07 3.39
CA VAL A 21 5.72 -2.26 4.52
C VAL A 21 4.79 -1.09 4.84
N ALA A 22 4.23 -0.44 3.83
CA ALA A 22 3.32 0.68 4.04
C ALA A 22 1.99 0.24 4.68
N ILE A 23 1.50 -0.97 4.36
CA ILE A 23 0.31 -1.55 4.97
C ILE A 23 0.58 -1.91 6.44
N ASP A 24 1.69 -2.59 6.73
CA ASP A 24 2.08 -2.92 8.09
C ASP A 24 2.19 -1.65 8.96
N PHE A 25 2.73 -0.57 8.40
CA PHE A 25 2.79 0.73 9.06
C PHE A 25 1.39 1.34 9.30
N VAL A 26 0.44 1.17 8.37
CA VAL A 26 -0.96 1.60 8.57
C VAL A 26 -1.57 0.85 9.76
N ASP A 27 -1.32 -0.44 9.85
CA ASP A 27 -1.81 -1.31 10.93
C ASP A 27 -1.26 -0.87 12.28
N GLU A 28 0.07 -0.70 12.39
CA GLU A 28 0.71 -0.21 13.63
C GLU A 28 0.20 1.18 14.04
N MET A 29 0.03 2.11 13.08
CA MET A 29 -0.56 3.42 13.35
C MET A 29 -1.99 3.30 13.87
N SER A 30 -2.81 2.45 13.25
CA SER A 30 -4.20 2.25 13.64
C SER A 30 -4.31 1.60 15.03
N GLU A 31 -3.43 0.68 15.37
CA GLU A 31 -3.36 0.08 16.71
C GLU A 31 -2.98 1.12 17.77
N ALA A 32 -2.11 2.06 17.42
CA ALA A 32 -1.72 3.18 18.28
C ALA A 32 -2.76 4.34 18.31
N GLY A 33 -3.89 4.22 17.61
CA GLY A 33 -4.96 5.23 17.57
C GLY A 33 -4.65 6.42 16.67
N PHE A 34 -3.62 6.32 15.82
CA PHE A 34 -3.28 7.32 14.82
C PHE A 34 -3.96 7.00 13.49
N THR A 35 -4.12 8.02 12.67
CA THR A 35 -4.63 7.88 11.31
C THR A 35 -3.63 8.48 10.33
N LEU A 36 -3.50 7.85 9.17
CA LEU A 36 -2.74 8.42 8.06
C LEU A 36 -3.41 9.69 7.56
N SER A 37 -2.59 10.64 7.12
CA SER A 37 -3.07 11.82 6.41
C SER A 37 -3.76 11.40 5.10
N SER A 38 -4.74 12.19 4.66
CA SER A 38 -5.45 11.94 3.40
C SER A 38 -4.50 11.85 2.20
N HIS A 39 -3.45 12.66 2.19
CA HIS A 39 -2.42 12.63 1.15
C HIS A 39 -1.66 11.30 1.15
N ALA A 40 -1.16 10.86 2.32
CA ALA A 40 -0.43 9.59 2.43
C ALA A 40 -1.31 8.39 2.05
N MET A 41 -2.58 8.41 2.45
CA MET A 41 -3.57 7.41 2.05
C MET A 41 -3.77 7.37 0.54
N GLN A 42 -3.93 8.53 -0.12
CA GLN A 42 -4.07 8.59 -1.58
C GLN A 42 -2.81 8.08 -2.30
N SER A 43 -1.61 8.46 -1.84
CA SER A 43 -0.36 7.98 -2.43
C SER A 43 -0.22 6.45 -2.32
N LEU A 44 -0.64 5.87 -1.19
CA LEU A 44 -0.63 4.42 -1.00
C LEU A 44 -1.61 3.71 -1.96
N LEU A 45 -2.82 4.24 -2.09
CA LEU A 45 -3.83 3.71 -3.03
C LEU A 45 -3.37 3.78 -4.49
N GLU A 46 -2.78 4.89 -4.90
CA GLU A 46 -2.20 5.03 -6.24
C GLU A 46 -1.07 4.03 -6.49
N THR A 47 -0.22 3.80 -5.48
CA THR A 47 0.89 2.84 -5.58
C THR A 47 0.35 1.42 -5.74
N CYS A 48 -0.65 1.02 -4.94
CA CYS A 48 -1.30 -0.30 -5.07
C CYS A 48 -1.98 -0.50 -6.44
N SER A 49 -2.57 0.57 -7.00
CA SER A 49 -3.20 0.53 -8.32
C SER A 49 -2.17 0.33 -9.45
N LYS A 50 -0.99 0.95 -9.31
CA LYS A 50 0.12 0.84 -10.29
C LYS A 50 0.79 -0.53 -10.27
N THR A 51 0.64 -1.31 -9.20
CA THR A 51 1.25 -2.65 -9.04
C THR A 51 0.26 -3.80 -9.28
N ASP A 52 -0.94 -3.54 -9.82
CA ASP A 52 -2.02 -4.53 -9.98
C ASP A 52 -2.44 -5.22 -8.66
N GLN A 53 -2.10 -4.61 -7.52
CA GLN A 53 -2.41 -5.11 -6.18
C GLN A 53 -3.77 -4.62 -5.68
N HIS A 54 -4.79 -4.71 -6.54
CA HIS A 54 -6.15 -4.23 -6.25
C HIS A 54 -6.78 -4.86 -5.00
N PHE A 55 -6.42 -6.10 -4.66
CA PHE A 55 -6.88 -6.74 -3.43
C PHE A 55 -6.40 -6.00 -2.16
N ARG A 56 -5.20 -5.41 -2.21
CA ARG A 56 -4.61 -4.68 -1.08
C ARG A 56 -5.22 -3.30 -0.87
N VAL A 57 -5.70 -2.66 -1.95
CA VAL A 57 -6.52 -1.45 -1.86
C VAL A 57 -7.76 -1.72 -1.00
N LEU A 58 -8.44 -2.84 -1.22
CA LEU A 58 -9.61 -3.23 -0.46
C LEU A 58 -9.29 -3.41 1.04
N TYR A 59 -8.15 -4.03 1.35
CA TYR A 59 -7.66 -4.22 2.72
C TYR A 59 -7.43 -2.88 3.45
N ILE A 60 -6.76 -1.93 2.81
CA ILE A 60 -6.52 -0.58 3.37
C ILE A 60 -7.84 0.14 3.67
N PHE A 61 -8.83 0.03 2.78
CA PHE A 61 -10.16 0.61 3.02
C PHE A 61 -10.87 0.00 4.23
N LEU A 62 -10.78 -1.33 4.40
CA LEU A 62 -11.36 -2.03 5.54
C LEU A 62 -10.71 -1.65 6.87
N LEU A 63 -9.38 -1.51 6.90
CA LEU A 63 -8.64 -1.04 8.07
C LEU A 63 -9.09 0.34 8.52
N LYS A 64 -9.21 1.29 7.58
CA LYS A 64 -9.69 2.64 7.86
C LYS A 64 -11.13 2.62 8.40
N ALA A 65 -12.00 1.75 7.90
CA ALA A 65 -13.37 1.62 8.41
C ALA A 65 -13.38 1.05 9.84
N ALA A 66 -12.53 0.06 10.13
CA ALA A 66 -12.39 -0.50 11.47
C ALA A 66 -11.83 0.51 12.49
N SER A 67 -10.88 1.35 12.07
CA SER A 67 -10.32 2.40 12.95
C SER A 67 -11.32 3.50 13.31
N LEU A 68 -12.38 3.70 12.50
CA LEU A 68 -13.45 4.67 12.77
C LEU A 68 -14.57 4.12 13.68
N LEU A 69 -14.56 2.81 13.96
CA LEU A 69 -15.54 2.13 14.82
C LEU A 69 -15.03 1.90 16.26
N ARG A 70 -13.77 2.25 16.54
CA ARG A 70 -13.16 2.24 17.88
C ARG A 70 -13.26 3.61 18.53
#